data_AF-A0A0N5BHH9-F1
#
_entry.id   AF-A0A0N5BHH9-F1
#
_cell.length_a   1.000
_cell.length_b   1.000
_cell.length_c   1.000
_cell.angle_alpha   90.00
_cell.angle_beta   90.00
_cell.angle_gamma   90.00
#
_symmetry.space_group_name_H-M   'P 1'
#
loop_
_entity.id
_entity.type
_entity.pdbx_description
1 polymer ?
#
loop_
_entity_poly.entity_id
_entity_poly.type
_entity_poly.pdbx_seq_one_letter_code
_entity_poly.pdbx_strand_id
1 'polypeptide(L)'
;MTSPHYVAQLAQKYQDEFQRNAIETGDTITITAREAVSTVQQKVDSIAPTAIGFKDYFISVVTDFKETKIHSNDILNIMLWSSILVLGSKITSTLSHFLLHPFIHLVFDGSTALYLSAIFIPVYVHFKQSREPLSEEKSRFRLLAYAGIQGLIVGYIQQDSFLLFSDPFAFLGLAVMGLSALFLHPVLGESRLNYLVAVTGSGFAVHFVIGLLFGQLGFIYLLMALLYTAAAFILLQYYLNPAETKAMPHLYMYYNFIAVMYIQLVFYYVFGYTKEDYKKLSVVAEKP
;
A
#
# COMPACT_ATOMS: atom_id res chain seq x y z
N MET A 1 46.26 53.32 -30.88
CA MET A 1 45.15 54.00 -30.20
C MET A 1 43.85 53.54 -30.86
N THR A 2 43.09 52.66 -30.21
CA THR A 2 41.75 52.29 -30.67
C THR A 2 40.83 53.50 -30.52
N SER A 3 40.21 53.94 -31.61
CA SER A 3 39.34 55.11 -31.63
C SER A 3 38.15 54.91 -30.67
N PRO A 4 37.76 55.92 -29.86
CA PRO A 4 36.56 55.86 -29.01
C PRO A 4 35.30 55.43 -29.77
N HIS A 5 35.24 55.74 -31.06
CA HIS A 5 34.17 55.35 -31.98
C HIS A 5 34.09 53.83 -32.21
N TYR A 6 35.23 53.13 -32.20
CA TYR A 6 35.29 51.68 -32.37
C TYR A 6 34.77 50.94 -31.13
N VAL A 7 35.09 51.45 -29.94
CA VAL A 7 34.60 50.88 -28.67
C VAL A 7 33.08 51.06 -28.54
N ALA A 8 32.55 52.22 -28.95
CA ALA A 8 31.11 52.48 -28.95
C ALA A 8 30.34 51.55 -29.91
N GLN A 9 30.85 51.34 -31.13
CA GLN A 9 30.23 50.42 -32.09
C GLN A 9 30.25 48.97 -31.60
N LEU A 10 31.33 48.56 -30.94
CA LEU A 10 31.44 47.19 -30.41
C LEU A 10 30.47 46.96 -29.24
N ALA A 11 30.33 47.95 -28.35
CA ALA A 11 29.37 47.89 -27.25
C ALA A 11 27.92 47.77 -27.75
N GLN A 12 27.57 48.54 -28.79
CA GLN A 12 26.23 48.49 -29.38
C GLN A 12 25.96 47.15 -30.07
N LYS A 13 26.95 46.61 -30.79
CA LYS A 13 26.86 45.28 -31.39
C LYS A 13 26.64 44.17 -30.33
N TYR A 14 27.36 44.21 -29.21
CA TYR A 14 27.17 43.22 -28.14
C TYR A 14 25.82 43.35 -27.44
N GLN A 15 25.31 44.57 -27.29
CA GLN A 15 23.99 44.82 -26.72
C GLN A 15 22.88 44.25 -27.62
N ASP A 16 22.99 44.46 -28.94
CA ASP A 16 22.03 43.93 -29.92
C ASP A 16 22.11 42.39 -30.00
N GLU A 17 23.32 41.81 -29.99
CA GLU A 17 23.50 40.35 -29.94
C GLU A 17 22.94 39.73 -28.65
N PHE A 18 23.12 40.39 -27.51
CA PHE A 18 22.56 39.93 -26.24
C PHE A 18 21.02 40.00 -26.24
N GLN A 19 20.43 41.08 -26.73
CA GLN A 19 18.97 41.21 -26.82
C GLN A 19 18.37 40.18 -27.79
N ARG A 20 18.99 39.96 -28.95
CA ARG A 20 18.54 38.94 -29.90
C ARG A 20 18.61 37.54 -29.31
N ASN A 21 19.73 37.18 -28.68
CA ASN A 21 19.89 35.87 -28.05
C ASN A 21 18.94 35.67 -26.86
N ALA A 22 18.64 36.73 -26.09
CA ALA A 22 17.69 36.66 -24.99
C ALA A 22 16.24 36.43 -25.48
N ILE A 23 15.85 37.05 -26.58
CA ILE A 23 14.54 36.84 -27.22
C ILE A 23 14.45 35.43 -27.80
N GLU A 24 15.45 34.98 -28.58
CA GLU A 24 15.49 33.64 -29.17
C GLU A 24 15.48 32.53 -28.09
N THR A 25 16.20 32.73 -26.99
CA THR A 25 16.22 31.78 -25.86
C THR A 25 14.87 31.78 -25.12
N GLY A 26 14.25 32.96 -24.92
CA GLY A 26 12.93 33.07 -24.31
C GLY A 26 11.83 32.38 -25.13
N ASP A 27 11.86 32.56 -26.45
CA ASP A 27 10.92 31.91 -27.37
C ASP A 27 11.10 30.39 -27.39
N THR A 28 12.36 29.92 -27.42
CA THR A 28 12.67 28.48 -27.37
C THR A 28 12.19 27.85 -26.06
N ILE A 29 12.42 28.49 -24.91
CA ILE A 29 11.93 28.01 -23.60
C ILE A 29 10.40 27.96 -23.59
N THR A 30 9.73 28.95 -24.16
CA THR A 30 8.26 29.03 -24.19
C THR A 30 7.66 27.94 -25.10
N ILE A 31 8.31 27.66 -26.24
CA ILE A 31 7.90 26.59 -27.16
C ILE A 31 8.10 25.22 -26.52
N THR A 32 9.29 24.94 -25.95
CA THR A 32 9.57 23.67 -25.26
C THR A 32 8.66 23.46 -24.05
N ALA A 33 8.35 24.51 -23.29
CA ALA A 33 7.39 24.43 -22.19
C ALA A 33 5.97 24.11 -22.68
N ARG A 34 5.52 24.74 -23.78
CA ARG A 34 4.22 24.44 -24.39
C ARG A 34 4.15 23.02 -24.94
N GLU A 35 5.21 22.53 -25.58
CA GLU A 35 5.31 21.16 -26.09
C GLU A 35 5.32 20.12 -24.96
N ALA A 36 6.03 20.40 -23.87
CA ALA A 36 6.03 19.53 -22.68
C ALA A 36 4.64 19.50 -22.03
N VAL A 37 3.99 20.66 -21.87
CA VAL A 37 2.63 20.76 -21.32
C VAL A 37 1.63 20.07 -22.24
N SER A 38 1.69 20.25 -23.56
CA SER A 38 0.78 19.59 -24.49
C SER A 38 0.99 18.08 -24.53
N THR A 39 2.24 17.60 -24.44
CA THR A 39 2.56 16.17 -24.38
C THR A 39 2.03 15.54 -23.09
N VAL A 40 2.19 16.22 -21.96
CA VAL A 40 1.65 15.78 -20.67
C VAL A 40 0.12 15.81 -20.70
N GLN A 41 -0.48 16.87 -21.22
CA GLN A 41 -1.93 17.00 -21.33
C GLN A 41 -2.51 15.90 -22.22
N GLN A 42 -1.90 15.61 -23.38
CA GLN A 42 -2.32 14.53 -24.26
C GLN A 42 -2.19 13.14 -23.59
N LYS A 43 -1.14 12.91 -22.80
CA LYS A 43 -1.00 11.69 -21.99
C LYS A 43 -2.05 11.62 -20.89
N VAL A 44 -2.38 12.73 -20.23
CA VAL A 44 -3.47 12.79 -19.25
C VAL A 44 -4.82 12.52 -19.90
N ASP A 45 -5.10 13.14 -21.04
CA ASP A 45 -6.37 13.00 -21.76
C ASP A 45 -6.57 11.58 -22.31
N SER A 46 -5.49 10.88 -22.67
CA SER A 46 -5.54 9.47 -23.09
C SER A 46 -5.70 8.48 -21.92
N ILE A 47 -5.24 8.83 -20.72
CA ILE A 47 -5.35 7.97 -19.52
C ILE A 47 -6.65 8.25 -18.75
N ALA A 48 -7.15 9.48 -18.77
CA ALA A 48 -8.37 9.91 -18.11
C ALA A 48 -9.59 9.00 -18.35
N PRO A 49 -9.95 8.60 -19.59
CA PRO A 49 -11.09 7.71 -19.81
C PRO A 49 -10.89 6.32 -19.20
N THR A 50 -9.65 5.82 -19.15
CA THR A 50 -9.32 4.54 -18.50
C THR A 50 -9.47 4.66 -16.99
N ALA A 51 -9.00 5.76 -16.40
CA ALA A 51 -9.13 6.02 -14.96
C ALA A 51 -10.60 6.20 -14.53
N ILE A 52 -11.39 6.92 -15.34
CA ILE A 52 -12.83 7.09 -15.12
C ILE A 52 -13.55 5.74 -15.24
N GLY A 53 -13.27 4.96 -16.28
CA GLY A 53 -13.83 3.62 -16.45
C GLY A 53 -13.50 2.68 -15.29
N PHE A 54 -12.26 2.73 -14.77
CA PHE A 54 -11.87 1.97 -13.59
C PHE A 54 -12.61 2.43 -12.32
N LYS A 55 -12.78 3.75 -12.13
CA LYS A 55 -13.55 4.30 -11.01
C LYS A 55 -15.00 3.80 -11.04
N ASP A 56 -15.66 3.89 -12.18
CA ASP A 56 -17.06 3.47 -12.31
C ASP A 56 -17.19 1.96 -12.12
N TYR A 57 -16.26 1.18 -12.66
CA TYR A 57 -16.17 -0.25 -12.38
C TYR A 57 -16.00 -0.53 -10.88
N PHE A 58 -15.04 0.12 -10.22
CA PHE A 58 -14.79 -0.04 -8.80
C PHE A 58 -16.02 0.27 -7.94
N ILE A 59 -16.69 1.40 -8.22
CA ILE A 59 -17.93 1.78 -7.53
C ILE A 59 -19.00 0.71 -7.77
N SER A 60 -19.14 0.23 -9.00
CA SER A 60 -20.12 -0.81 -9.33
C SER A 60 -19.87 -2.11 -8.55
N VAL A 61 -18.62 -2.52 -8.36
CA VAL A 61 -18.27 -3.72 -7.60
C VAL A 61 -18.55 -3.55 -6.11
N VAL A 62 -18.08 -2.44 -5.52
CA VAL A 62 -18.19 -2.21 -4.07
C VAL A 62 -19.64 -1.99 -3.63
N THR A 63 -20.48 -1.47 -4.53
CA THR A 63 -21.91 -1.21 -4.27
C THR A 63 -22.85 -2.32 -4.75
N ASP A 64 -22.33 -3.38 -5.37
CA ASP A 64 -23.14 -4.53 -5.78
C ASP A 64 -23.45 -5.43 -4.58
N PHE A 65 -24.63 -5.24 -4.00
CA PHE A 65 -25.12 -6.01 -2.86
C PHE A 65 -26.17 -7.06 -3.24
N LYS A 66 -26.31 -7.37 -4.53
CA LYS A 66 -27.26 -8.40 -4.98
C LYS A 66 -26.90 -9.75 -4.38
N GLU A 67 -27.93 -10.56 -4.16
CA GLU A 67 -27.74 -11.95 -3.73
C GLU A 67 -26.82 -12.67 -4.70
N THR A 68 -25.92 -13.47 -4.15
CA THR A 68 -24.92 -14.19 -4.91
C THR A 68 -24.57 -15.48 -4.23
N LYS A 69 -24.09 -16.45 -4.98
CA LYS A 69 -23.63 -17.71 -4.43
C LYS A 69 -22.36 -17.50 -3.59
N ILE A 70 -22.46 -17.77 -2.30
CA ILE A 70 -21.36 -17.62 -1.36
C ILE A 70 -20.60 -18.94 -1.23
N HIS A 71 -19.35 -18.92 -1.68
CA HIS A 71 -18.41 -20.01 -1.48
C HIS A 71 -17.71 -19.86 -0.13
N SER A 72 -18.43 -20.12 0.97
CA SER A 72 -17.95 -19.89 2.33
C SER A 72 -16.64 -20.62 2.68
N ASN A 73 -16.43 -21.82 2.15
CA ASN A 73 -15.17 -22.56 2.28
C ASN A 73 -14.00 -21.85 1.60
N ASP A 74 -14.22 -21.19 0.46
CA ASP A 74 -13.17 -20.44 -0.22
C ASP A 74 -12.83 -19.17 0.56
N ILE A 75 -13.84 -18.48 1.10
CA ILE A 75 -13.65 -17.29 1.96
C ILE A 75 -12.92 -17.66 3.25
N LEU A 76 -13.28 -18.79 3.88
CA LEU A 76 -12.56 -19.37 5.01
C LEU A 76 -11.08 -19.57 4.66
N ASN A 77 -10.79 -20.22 3.53
CA ASN A 77 -9.42 -20.47 3.08
C ASN A 77 -8.65 -19.17 2.80
N ILE A 78 -9.28 -18.21 2.12
CA ILE A 78 -8.69 -16.89 1.84
C ILE A 78 -8.27 -16.24 3.16
N MET A 79 -9.20 -16.13 4.11
CA MET A 79 -8.97 -15.39 5.36
C MET A 79 -8.00 -16.10 6.31
N LEU A 80 -8.12 -17.42 6.49
CA LEU A 80 -7.22 -18.18 7.33
C LEU A 80 -5.79 -18.18 6.78
N TRP A 81 -5.62 -18.37 5.48
CA TRP A 81 -4.27 -18.30 4.94
C TRP A 81 -3.72 -16.89 4.90
N SER A 82 -4.53 -15.84 4.65
CA SER A 82 -4.08 -14.46 4.85
C SER A 82 -3.62 -14.21 6.28
N SER A 83 -4.32 -14.77 7.27
CA SER A 83 -3.88 -14.73 8.67
C SER A 83 -2.50 -15.38 8.85
N ILE A 84 -2.29 -16.57 8.29
CA ILE A 84 -1.00 -17.27 8.34
C ILE A 84 0.11 -16.46 7.65
N LEU A 85 -0.17 -15.81 6.51
CA LEU A 85 0.79 -14.95 5.82
C LEU A 85 1.19 -13.75 6.69
N VAL A 86 0.21 -13.05 7.28
CA VAL A 86 0.46 -11.91 8.17
C VAL A 86 1.24 -12.35 9.40
N LEU A 87 0.90 -13.50 10.00
CA LEU A 87 1.62 -14.05 11.15
C LEU A 87 3.06 -14.42 10.80
N GLY A 88 3.27 -15.11 9.67
CA GLY A 88 4.61 -15.46 9.18
C GLY A 88 5.48 -14.22 8.92
N SER A 89 4.89 -13.19 8.30
CA SER A 89 5.54 -11.89 8.11
C SER A 89 5.87 -11.20 9.44
N LYS A 90 4.98 -11.26 10.44
CA LYS A 90 5.25 -10.69 11.76
C LYS A 90 6.39 -11.42 12.48
N ILE A 91 6.44 -12.75 12.41
CA ILE A 91 7.55 -13.53 12.99
C ILE A 91 8.89 -13.14 12.37
N THR A 92 8.96 -13.05 11.03
CA THR A 92 10.21 -12.67 10.35
C THR A 92 10.55 -11.20 10.53
N SER A 93 9.55 -10.31 10.65
CA SER A 93 9.75 -8.90 11.00
C SER A 93 10.39 -8.74 12.36
N THR A 94 9.87 -9.43 13.38
CA THR A 94 10.46 -9.47 14.72
C THR A 94 11.90 -10.02 14.68
N LEU A 95 12.13 -11.10 13.92
CA LEU A 95 13.48 -11.66 13.74
C LEU A 95 14.44 -10.65 13.09
N SER A 96 13.97 -9.93 12.08
CA SER A 96 14.74 -8.90 11.39
C SER A 96 15.13 -7.77 12.32
N HIS A 97 14.17 -7.27 13.08
CA HIS A 97 14.36 -6.19 14.03
C HIS A 97 15.44 -6.51 15.08
N PHE A 98 15.43 -7.72 15.65
CA PHE A 98 16.34 -8.07 16.75
C PHE A 98 17.66 -8.71 16.32
N LEU A 99 17.68 -9.51 15.24
CA LEU A 99 18.82 -10.36 14.93
C LEU A 99 19.48 -10.05 13.58
N LEU A 100 18.69 -9.67 12.56
CA LEU A 100 19.21 -9.58 11.19
C LEU A 100 19.47 -8.14 10.71
N HIS A 101 19.14 -7.14 11.52
CA HIS A 101 19.30 -5.73 11.17
C HIS A 101 20.69 -5.39 10.62
N PRO A 102 21.83 -5.76 11.28
CA PRO A 102 23.16 -5.42 10.78
C PRO A 102 23.45 -6.02 9.40
N PHE A 103 22.90 -7.19 9.10
CA PHE A 103 23.11 -7.88 7.83
C PHE A 103 22.27 -7.28 6.71
N ILE A 104 21.02 -6.91 7.01
CA ILE A 104 20.12 -6.30 6.03
C ILE A 104 20.62 -4.89 5.66
N HIS A 105 21.15 -4.15 6.63
CA HIS A 105 21.73 -2.81 6.40
C HIS A 105 22.94 -2.83 5.44
N LEU A 106 23.70 -3.93 5.38
CA LEU A 106 24.82 -4.07 4.43
C LEU A 106 24.36 -4.13 2.96
N VAL A 107 23.11 -4.51 2.72
CA VAL A 107 22.57 -4.74 1.37
C VAL A 107 21.58 -3.64 0.97
N PHE A 108 20.82 -3.11 1.92
CA PHE A 108 19.72 -2.17 1.66
C PHE A 108 19.82 -0.92 2.52
N ASP A 109 19.68 0.25 1.90
CA ASP A 109 19.29 1.46 2.63
C ASP A 109 17.76 1.46 2.88
N GLY A 110 17.29 2.35 3.76
CA GLY A 110 15.87 2.44 4.11
C GLY A 110 14.96 2.73 2.92
N SER A 111 15.42 3.55 1.98
CA SER A 111 14.68 3.91 0.77
C SER A 111 14.51 2.71 -0.18
N THR A 112 15.57 1.95 -0.44
CA THR A 112 15.53 0.75 -1.28
C THR A 112 14.65 -0.32 -0.66
N ALA A 113 14.77 -0.53 0.66
CA ALA A 113 13.89 -1.43 1.40
C ALA A 113 12.41 -1.04 1.25
N LEU A 114 12.10 0.25 1.36
CA LEU A 114 10.74 0.76 1.18
C LEU A 114 10.21 0.50 -0.24
N TYR A 115 10.96 0.82 -1.30
CA TYR A 115 10.53 0.56 -2.68
C TYR A 115 10.35 -0.93 -2.96
N LEU A 116 11.24 -1.77 -2.44
CA LEU A 116 11.14 -3.22 -2.58
C LEU A 116 9.86 -3.76 -1.93
N SER A 117 9.60 -3.34 -0.68
CA SER A 117 8.43 -3.77 0.07
C SER A 117 7.12 -3.20 -0.48
N ALA A 118 7.10 -1.92 -0.85
CA ALA A 118 5.90 -1.24 -1.29
C ALA A 118 5.54 -1.52 -2.75
N ILE A 119 6.49 -1.79 -3.65
CA ILE A 119 6.22 -1.88 -5.09
C ILE A 119 6.74 -3.18 -5.69
N PHE A 120 8.06 -3.41 -5.65
CA PHE A 120 8.67 -4.47 -6.47
C PHE A 120 8.24 -5.87 -6.05
N ILE A 121 8.26 -6.20 -4.76
CA ILE A 121 7.83 -7.52 -4.28
C ILE A 121 6.32 -7.71 -4.50
N PRO A 122 5.43 -6.77 -4.12
CA PRO A 122 4.00 -6.83 -4.42
C PRO A 122 3.69 -7.19 -5.87
N VAL A 123 4.28 -6.44 -6.79
CA VAL A 123 4.09 -6.57 -8.23
C VAL A 123 4.68 -7.88 -8.77
N TYR A 124 5.92 -8.21 -8.37
CA TYR A 124 6.58 -9.43 -8.81
C TYR A 124 5.80 -10.68 -8.42
N VAL A 125 5.35 -10.76 -7.17
CA VAL A 125 4.60 -11.92 -6.67
C VAL A 125 3.22 -12.02 -7.32
N HIS A 126 2.54 -10.89 -7.56
CA HIS A 126 1.30 -10.88 -8.33
C HIS A 126 1.51 -11.50 -9.72
N PHE A 127 2.52 -11.05 -10.47
CA PHE A 127 2.82 -11.60 -11.79
C PHE A 127 3.23 -13.07 -11.74
N LYS A 128 4.08 -13.44 -10.78
CA LYS A 128 4.54 -14.82 -10.62
C LYS A 128 3.37 -15.76 -10.30
N GLN A 129 2.46 -15.32 -9.42
CA GLN A 129 1.32 -16.14 -9.01
C GLN A 129 0.21 -16.22 -10.06
N SER A 130 -0.01 -15.14 -10.83
CA SER A 130 -1.02 -15.11 -11.89
C SER A 130 -0.59 -15.83 -13.17
N ARG A 131 0.70 -15.78 -13.54
CA ARG A 131 1.21 -16.38 -14.78
C ARG A 131 1.75 -17.81 -14.61
N GLU A 132 2.20 -18.15 -13.40
CA GLU A 132 2.71 -19.49 -13.10
C GLU A 132 1.96 -20.10 -11.90
N PRO A 133 0.65 -20.38 -12.07
CA PRO A 133 -0.14 -20.99 -11.01
C PRO A 133 0.42 -22.38 -10.68
N LEU A 134 0.55 -22.66 -9.39
CA LEU A 134 0.94 -23.98 -8.89
C LEU A 134 -0.29 -24.71 -8.37
N SER A 135 -0.10 -25.95 -7.89
CA SER A 135 -1.09 -26.59 -7.05
C SER A 135 -1.39 -25.74 -5.81
N GLU A 136 -2.60 -25.91 -5.29
CA GLU A 136 -3.14 -25.11 -4.18
C GLU A 136 -2.18 -25.01 -2.99
N GLU A 137 -1.67 -26.16 -2.55
CA GLU A 137 -0.67 -26.28 -1.48
C GLU A 137 0.61 -25.52 -1.79
N LYS A 138 1.20 -25.75 -2.97
CA LYS A 138 2.47 -25.11 -3.35
C LYS A 138 2.32 -23.61 -3.51
N SER A 139 1.17 -23.12 -3.97
CA SER A 139 0.86 -21.68 -4.01
C SER A 139 0.81 -21.06 -2.61
N ARG A 140 0.18 -21.73 -1.64
CA ARG A 140 0.14 -21.25 -0.24
C ARG A 140 1.55 -21.14 0.36
N PHE A 141 2.38 -22.17 0.22
CA PHE A 141 3.76 -22.14 0.74
C PHE A 141 4.67 -21.14 0.00
N ARG A 142 4.50 -20.99 -1.32
CA ARG A 142 5.21 -19.94 -2.09
C ARG A 142 4.86 -18.55 -1.54
N LEU A 143 3.57 -18.28 -1.33
CA LEU A 143 3.12 -16.99 -0.80
C LEU A 143 3.57 -16.78 0.65
N LEU A 144 3.63 -17.84 1.46
CA LEU A 144 4.19 -17.78 2.81
C LEU A 144 5.69 -17.43 2.80
N ALA A 145 6.47 -17.99 1.87
CA ALA A 145 7.87 -17.62 1.71
C ALA A 145 8.02 -16.13 1.34
N TYR A 146 7.21 -15.63 0.41
CA TYR A 146 7.21 -14.19 0.07
C TYR A 146 6.75 -13.31 1.22
N ALA A 147 5.75 -13.74 2.01
CA ALA A 147 5.33 -13.03 3.21
C ALA A 147 6.46 -12.97 4.24
N GLY A 148 7.24 -14.05 4.39
CA GLY A 148 8.44 -14.08 5.23
C GLY A 148 9.50 -13.06 4.76
N ILE A 149 9.80 -13.01 3.47
CA ILE A 149 10.74 -12.03 2.87
C ILE A 149 10.24 -10.60 3.09
N GLN A 150 8.94 -10.35 2.85
CA GLN A 150 8.30 -9.06 3.14
C GLN A 150 8.46 -8.68 4.60
N GLY A 151 8.18 -9.60 5.51
CA GLY A 151 8.34 -9.38 6.94
C GLY A 151 9.77 -8.99 7.32
N LEU A 152 10.79 -9.66 6.75
CA LEU A 152 12.20 -9.29 6.99
C LEU A 152 12.48 -7.83 6.61
N ILE A 153 12.05 -7.42 5.42
CA ILE A 153 12.30 -6.07 4.90
C ILE A 153 11.51 -5.04 5.71
N VAL A 154 10.25 -5.33 6.03
CA VAL A 154 9.40 -4.42 6.79
C VAL A 154 9.86 -4.29 8.25
N GLY A 155 10.33 -5.36 8.88
CA GLY A 155 10.96 -5.28 10.21
C GLY A 155 12.22 -4.42 10.22
N TYR A 156 12.99 -4.44 9.13
CA TYR A 156 14.12 -3.52 8.95
C TYR A 156 13.66 -2.06 8.82
N ILE A 157 12.60 -1.79 8.04
CA ILE A 157 12.03 -0.43 7.91
C ILE A 157 11.48 0.09 9.25
N GLN A 158 10.85 -0.78 10.04
CA GLN A 158 10.12 -0.41 11.26
C GLN A 158 10.98 -0.33 12.52
N GLN A 159 12.30 -0.52 12.40
CA GLN A 159 13.17 -0.75 13.56
C GLN A 159 13.11 0.33 14.65
N ASP A 160 12.91 1.60 14.29
CA ASP A 160 12.96 2.72 15.24
C ASP A 160 11.57 3.24 15.61
N SER A 161 10.51 2.53 15.20
CA SER A 161 9.14 3.00 15.41
C SER A 161 8.56 2.58 16.75
N PHE A 162 8.00 3.54 17.47
CA PHE A 162 7.23 3.29 18.70
C PHE A 162 5.88 2.57 18.45
N LEU A 163 5.45 2.42 17.19
CA LEU A 163 4.20 1.74 16.84
C LEU A 163 4.32 0.21 16.81
N LEU A 164 5.53 -0.35 16.95
CA LEU A 164 5.80 -1.78 16.76
C LEU A 164 4.95 -2.72 17.63
N PHE A 165 4.52 -2.25 18.81
CA PHE A 165 3.74 -3.03 19.77
C PHE A 165 2.31 -2.51 19.95
N SER A 166 1.91 -1.53 19.14
CA SER A 166 0.66 -0.78 19.31
C SER A 166 -0.34 -1.03 18.18
N ASP A 167 0.01 -1.85 17.18
CA ASP A 167 -0.89 -2.16 16.06
C ASP A 167 -1.88 -3.29 16.40
N PRO A 168 -3.14 -3.22 15.92
CA PRO A 168 -4.07 -4.32 16.07
C PRO A 168 -3.51 -5.59 15.43
N PHE A 169 -3.64 -6.74 16.12
CA PHE A 169 -3.19 -8.02 15.60
C PHE A 169 -4.01 -8.44 14.37
N ALA A 170 -3.62 -7.97 13.18
CA ALA A 170 -4.33 -8.17 11.93
C ALA A 170 -4.52 -9.66 11.61
N PHE A 171 -3.53 -10.51 11.91
CA PHE A 171 -3.65 -11.96 11.73
C PHE A 171 -4.82 -12.55 12.52
N LEU A 172 -5.06 -12.09 13.75
CA LEU A 172 -6.15 -12.60 14.57
C LEU A 172 -7.51 -12.14 14.06
N GLY A 173 -7.60 -10.89 13.60
CA GLY A 173 -8.79 -10.37 12.92
C GLY A 173 -9.14 -11.22 11.70
N LEU A 174 -8.17 -11.49 10.84
CA LEU A 174 -8.35 -12.34 9.65
C LEU A 174 -8.73 -13.77 10.01
N ALA A 175 -8.13 -14.36 11.06
CA ALA A 175 -8.49 -15.71 11.51
C ALA A 175 -9.96 -15.78 11.97
N VAL A 176 -10.41 -14.78 12.75
CA VAL A 176 -11.80 -14.68 13.19
C VAL A 176 -12.73 -14.46 12.00
N MET A 177 -12.40 -13.60 11.04
CA MET A 177 -13.18 -13.44 9.81
C MET A 177 -13.34 -14.77 9.06
N GLY A 178 -12.27 -15.57 8.94
CA GLY A 178 -12.31 -16.88 8.31
C GLY A 178 -13.25 -17.85 9.02
N LEU A 179 -13.15 -17.97 10.34
CA LEU A 179 -14.06 -18.82 11.13
C LEU A 179 -15.51 -18.34 11.02
N SER A 180 -15.74 -17.03 11.14
CA SER A 180 -17.06 -16.42 10.98
C SER A 180 -17.67 -16.71 9.61
N ALA A 181 -16.88 -16.71 8.54
CA ALA A 181 -17.35 -17.06 7.19
C ALA A 181 -17.99 -18.47 7.15
N LEU A 182 -17.38 -19.44 7.83
CA LEU A 182 -17.93 -20.79 7.91
C LEU A 182 -19.21 -20.86 8.77
N PHE A 183 -19.20 -20.24 9.95
CA PHE A 183 -20.29 -20.36 10.92
C PHE A 183 -21.50 -19.47 10.63
N LEU A 184 -21.31 -18.33 9.96
CA LEU A 184 -22.39 -17.38 9.66
C LEU A 184 -23.10 -17.69 8.34
N HIS A 185 -22.47 -18.42 7.43
CA HIS A 185 -23.10 -18.78 6.14
C HIS A 185 -24.46 -19.49 6.31
N PRO A 186 -24.62 -20.51 7.17
CA PRO A 186 -25.91 -21.18 7.37
C PRO A 186 -27.02 -20.27 7.94
N VAL A 187 -26.65 -19.16 8.60
CA VAL A 187 -27.58 -18.24 9.25
C VAL A 187 -27.99 -17.10 8.32
N LEU A 188 -27.02 -16.58 7.54
CA LEU A 188 -27.21 -15.38 6.71
C LEU A 188 -27.57 -15.70 5.25
N GLY A 189 -27.41 -16.96 4.83
CA GLY A 189 -27.71 -17.41 3.47
C GLY A 189 -26.92 -16.65 2.41
N GLU A 190 -27.52 -16.44 1.25
CA GLU A 190 -26.90 -15.82 0.06
C GLU A 190 -26.99 -14.27 0.06
N SER A 191 -27.40 -13.68 1.19
CA SER A 191 -27.43 -12.22 1.35
C SER A 191 -26.01 -11.67 1.44
N ARG A 192 -25.48 -11.21 0.30
CA ARG A 192 -24.09 -10.73 0.18
C ARG A 192 -23.75 -9.64 1.21
N LEU A 193 -24.60 -8.62 1.35
CA LEU A 193 -24.36 -7.52 2.29
C LEU A 193 -24.30 -8.03 3.74
N ASN A 194 -25.32 -8.77 4.18
CA ASN A 194 -25.40 -9.25 5.56
C ASN A 194 -24.23 -10.18 5.87
N TYR A 195 -23.91 -11.09 4.95
CA TYR A 195 -22.80 -12.01 5.08
C TYR A 195 -21.46 -11.27 5.19
N LEU A 196 -21.15 -10.36 4.26
CA LEU A 196 -19.88 -9.64 4.26
C LEU A 196 -19.72 -8.75 5.48
N VAL A 197 -20.75 -8.00 5.86
CA VAL A 197 -20.71 -7.14 7.06
C VAL A 197 -20.51 -7.97 8.32
N ALA A 198 -21.18 -9.11 8.45
CA ALA A 198 -21.04 -9.95 9.64
C ALA A 198 -19.65 -10.62 9.70
N VAL A 199 -19.16 -11.12 8.56
CA VAL A 199 -17.82 -11.72 8.45
C VAL A 199 -16.73 -10.70 8.77
N THR A 200 -16.68 -9.57 8.09
CA THR A 200 -15.61 -8.58 8.32
C THR A 200 -15.80 -7.86 9.65
N GLY A 201 -17.04 -7.57 10.05
CA GLY A 201 -17.39 -6.99 11.35
C GLY A 201 -16.94 -7.86 12.52
N SER A 202 -16.91 -9.19 12.39
CA SER A 202 -16.36 -10.06 13.43
C SER A 202 -14.86 -9.85 13.66
N GLY A 203 -14.10 -9.55 12.61
CA GLY A 203 -12.69 -9.20 12.70
C GLY A 203 -12.47 -7.85 13.37
N PHE A 204 -13.30 -6.84 13.04
CA PHE A 204 -13.28 -5.57 13.78
C PHE A 204 -13.63 -5.76 15.25
N ALA A 205 -14.66 -6.55 15.55
CA ALA A 205 -15.12 -6.81 16.91
C ALA A 205 -14.01 -7.44 17.77
N VAL A 206 -13.23 -8.39 17.22
CA VAL A 206 -12.11 -8.97 17.98
C VAL A 206 -11.00 -7.94 18.22
N HIS A 207 -10.68 -7.08 17.26
CA HIS A 207 -9.73 -5.97 17.47
C HIS A 207 -10.25 -5.01 18.55
N PHE A 208 -11.53 -4.66 18.51
CA PHE A 208 -12.14 -3.78 19.50
C PHE A 208 -12.06 -4.38 20.92
N VAL A 209 -12.41 -5.66 21.08
CA VAL A 209 -12.33 -6.36 22.37
C VAL A 209 -10.90 -6.45 22.88
N ILE A 210 -9.94 -6.79 22.02
CA ILE A 210 -8.51 -6.82 22.40
C ILE A 210 -8.03 -5.42 22.81
N GLY A 211 -8.37 -4.41 22.02
CA GLY A 211 -8.05 -3.02 22.32
C GLY A 211 -8.61 -2.57 23.68
N LEU A 212 -9.83 -3.00 24.04
CA LEU A 212 -10.40 -2.77 25.37
C LEU A 212 -9.58 -3.46 26.46
N LEU A 213 -9.28 -4.74 26.30
CA LEU A 213 -8.58 -5.55 27.30
C LEU A 213 -7.17 -5.05 27.59
N PHE A 214 -6.46 -4.54 26.58
CA PHE A 214 -5.09 -4.02 26.73
C PHE A 214 -5.01 -2.50 26.88
N GLY A 215 -6.14 -1.79 26.92
CA GLY A 215 -6.15 -0.32 27.01
C GLY A 215 -5.56 0.39 25.79
N GLN A 216 -5.66 -0.23 24.60
CA GLN A 216 -5.03 0.21 23.35
C GLN A 216 -5.99 0.93 22.39
N LEU A 217 -7.23 1.26 22.79
CA LEU A 217 -8.25 1.91 21.94
C LEU A 217 -7.95 3.37 21.52
N GLY A 218 -6.68 3.74 21.37
CA GLY A 218 -6.30 5.01 20.79
C GLY A 218 -6.78 5.16 19.34
N PHE A 219 -6.81 6.41 18.86
CA PHE A 219 -7.23 6.76 17.51
C PHE A 219 -6.52 5.92 16.43
N ILE A 220 -5.20 5.79 16.53
CA ILE A 220 -4.37 5.03 15.58
C ILE A 220 -4.80 3.56 15.51
N TYR A 221 -4.97 2.91 16.67
CA TYR A 221 -5.37 1.51 16.77
C TYR A 221 -6.74 1.28 16.11
N LEU A 222 -7.74 2.08 16.48
CA LEU A 222 -9.09 1.97 15.94
C LEU A 222 -9.13 2.23 14.44
N LEU A 223 -8.38 3.22 13.96
CA LEU A 223 -8.32 3.53 12.53
C LEU A 223 -7.66 2.39 11.74
N MET A 224 -6.58 1.80 12.24
CA MET A 224 -5.96 0.62 11.62
C MET A 224 -6.92 -0.59 11.59
N ALA A 225 -7.63 -0.86 12.70
CA ALA A 225 -8.61 -1.94 12.77
C ALA A 225 -9.77 -1.75 11.77
N LEU A 226 -10.26 -0.51 11.63
CA LEU A 226 -11.26 -0.15 10.61
C LEU A 226 -10.73 -0.35 9.20
N LEU A 227 -9.49 0.07 8.91
CA LEU A 227 -8.89 -0.08 7.59
C LEU A 227 -8.63 -1.54 7.22
N TYR A 228 -8.20 -2.39 8.15
CA TYR A 228 -8.11 -3.84 7.92
C TYR A 228 -9.46 -4.44 7.57
N THR A 229 -10.50 -4.03 8.29
CA THR A 229 -11.88 -4.47 8.06
C THR A 229 -12.41 -4.02 6.71
N ALA A 230 -12.18 -2.76 6.35
CA ALA A 230 -12.58 -2.18 5.08
C ALA A 230 -11.84 -2.83 3.90
N ALA A 231 -10.53 -3.08 4.04
CA ALA A 231 -9.75 -3.77 3.02
C ALA A 231 -10.26 -5.19 2.79
N ALA A 232 -10.51 -5.97 3.85
CA ALA A 232 -11.07 -7.31 3.74
C ALA A 232 -12.48 -7.27 3.09
N PHE A 233 -13.31 -6.29 3.44
CA PHE A 233 -14.64 -6.12 2.86
C PHE A 233 -14.58 -5.85 1.36
N ILE A 234 -13.76 -4.90 0.93
CA ILE A 234 -13.59 -4.57 -0.49
C ILE A 234 -13.06 -5.79 -1.27
N LEU A 235 -12.05 -6.48 -0.72
CA LEU A 235 -11.48 -7.65 -1.38
C LEU A 235 -12.50 -8.79 -1.53
N LEU A 236 -13.32 -9.03 -0.51
CA LEU A 236 -14.38 -10.03 -0.60
C LEU A 236 -15.51 -9.61 -1.53
N GLN A 237 -15.83 -8.32 -1.62
CA GLN A 237 -16.77 -7.81 -2.63
C GLN A 237 -16.28 -8.12 -4.04
N TYR A 238 -15.00 -7.89 -4.31
CA TYR A 238 -14.38 -8.25 -5.58
C TYR A 238 -14.41 -9.76 -5.84
N TYR A 239 -14.07 -10.56 -4.83
CA TYR A 239 -14.05 -12.02 -4.94
C TYR A 239 -15.45 -12.59 -5.25
N LEU A 240 -16.49 -12.02 -4.65
CA LEU A 240 -17.88 -12.45 -4.85
C LEU A 240 -18.53 -11.83 -6.10
N ASN A 241 -17.81 -11.00 -6.86
CA ASN A 241 -18.36 -10.38 -8.05
C ASN A 241 -18.55 -11.44 -9.16
N PRO A 242 -19.79 -11.65 -9.67
CA PRO A 242 -20.08 -12.66 -10.69
C PRO A 242 -19.43 -12.37 -12.05
N ALA A 243 -19.01 -11.12 -12.31
CA ALA A 243 -18.25 -10.77 -13.52
C ALA A 243 -16.82 -11.37 -13.51
N GLU A 244 -16.28 -11.68 -12.33
CA GLU A 244 -14.94 -12.22 -12.14
C GLU A 244 -14.95 -13.76 -12.25
N THR A 245 -15.18 -14.27 -13.47
CA THR A 245 -15.32 -15.71 -13.78
C THR A 245 -14.08 -16.58 -13.49
N LYS A 246 -12.93 -15.98 -13.12
CA LYS A 246 -11.65 -16.66 -12.84
C LYS A 246 -11.01 -16.19 -11.53
N ALA A 247 -11.81 -15.82 -10.53
CA ALA A 247 -11.28 -15.44 -9.23
C ALA A 247 -10.39 -16.57 -8.66
N MET A 248 -9.08 -16.31 -8.53
CA MET A 248 -8.13 -17.26 -7.93
C MET A 248 -8.03 -16.97 -6.42
N PRO A 249 -8.51 -17.85 -5.52
CA PRO A 249 -8.52 -17.58 -4.08
C PRO A 249 -7.15 -17.19 -3.52
N HIS A 250 -6.06 -17.78 -4.05
CA HIS A 250 -4.69 -17.44 -3.64
C HIS A 250 -4.27 -16.00 -3.92
N LEU A 251 -4.79 -15.38 -4.98
CA LEU A 251 -4.51 -13.97 -5.26
C LEU A 251 -5.23 -13.07 -4.26
N TYR A 252 -6.49 -13.38 -3.91
CA TYR A 252 -7.23 -12.63 -2.89
C TYR A 252 -6.62 -12.79 -1.49
N MET A 253 -6.15 -14.00 -1.17
CA MET A 253 -5.36 -14.27 0.03
C MET A 253 -4.10 -13.38 0.10
N TYR A 254 -3.39 -13.28 -1.02
CA TYR A 254 -2.20 -12.43 -1.14
C TYR A 254 -2.52 -10.93 -1.09
N TYR A 255 -3.59 -10.49 -1.75
CA TYR A 255 -4.01 -9.08 -1.73
C TYR A 255 -4.43 -8.63 -0.35
N ASN A 256 -5.09 -9.50 0.43
CA ASN A 256 -5.44 -9.18 1.81
C ASN A 256 -4.19 -9.03 2.68
N PHE A 257 -3.20 -9.93 2.50
CA PHE A 257 -1.89 -9.77 3.12
C PHE A 257 -1.22 -8.44 2.74
N ILE A 258 -1.15 -8.10 1.45
CA ILE A 258 -0.53 -6.84 0.99
C ILE A 258 -1.30 -5.62 1.48
N ALA A 259 -2.64 -5.66 1.53
CA ALA A 259 -3.43 -4.55 2.06
C ALA A 259 -3.12 -4.29 3.54
N VAL A 260 -3.01 -5.35 4.35
CA VAL A 260 -2.57 -5.23 5.76
C VAL A 260 -1.18 -4.63 5.85
N MET A 261 -0.23 -5.11 5.03
CA MET A 261 1.14 -4.60 5.00
C MET A 261 1.20 -3.12 4.59
N TYR A 262 0.42 -2.69 3.60
CA TYR A 262 0.36 -1.29 3.16
C TYR A 262 -0.27 -0.40 4.22
N ILE A 263 -1.37 -0.82 4.85
CA ILE A 263 -1.96 -0.09 5.97
C ILE A 263 -0.91 0.08 7.08
N GLN A 264 -0.18 -0.98 7.43
CA GLN A 264 0.92 -0.88 8.38
C GLN A 264 1.96 0.13 7.91
N LEU A 265 2.58 -0.07 6.75
CA LEU A 265 3.65 0.81 6.23
C LEU A 265 3.23 2.28 6.21
N VAL A 266 2.02 2.60 5.75
CA VAL A 266 1.50 3.98 5.75
C VAL A 266 1.42 4.53 7.17
N PHE A 267 0.90 3.75 8.12
CA PHE A 267 0.80 4.22 9.52
C PHE A 267 2.16 4.35 10.20
N TYR A 268 3.08 3.43 9.94
CA TYR A 268 4.46 3.54 10.39
C TYR A 268 5.14 4.79 9.81
N TYR A 269 4.90 5.11 8.55
CA TYR A 269 5.48 6.29 7.92
C TYR A 269 4.85 7.60 8.41
N VAL A 270 3.53 7.65 8.60
CA VAL A 270 2.79 8.86 8.97
C VAL A 270 2.83 9.14 10.47
N PHE A 271 2.73 8.10 11.31
CA PHE A 271 2.57 8.22 12.75
C PHE A 271 3.72 7.59 13.56
N GLY A 272 4.61 6.83 12.91
CA GLY A 272 5.76 6.22 13.56
C GLY A 272 6.86 7.25 13.77
N TYR A 273 6.71 8.10 14.78
CA TYR A 273 7.82 8.95 15.23
C TYR A 273 9.05 8.09 15.50
N THR A 274 10.21 8.51 15.01
CA THR A 274 11.48 7.84 15.33
C THR A 274 12.02 8.33 16.68
N LYS A 275 12.95 7.60 17.27
CA LYS A 275 13.71 8.07 18.45
C LYS A 275 14.41 9.41 18.19
N GLU A 276 14.81 9.69 16.94
CA GLU A 276 15.43 10.96 16.57
C GLU A 276 14.43 12.12 16.53
N ASP A 277 13.21 11.87 16.05
CA ASP A 277 12.14 12.88 16.04
C ASP A 277 11.76 13.29 17.46
N TYR A 278 11.70 12.32 18.38
CA TYR A 278 11.47 12.61 19.80
C TYR A 278 12.60 13.47 20.39
N LYS A 279 13.86 13.15 20.10
CA LYS A 279 15.02 13.95 20.53
C LYS A 279 14.99 15.38 19.97
N LYS A 280 14.59 15.56 18.71
CA LYS A 280 14.47 16.90 18.09
C LYS A 280 13.35 17.71 18.76
N LEU A 281 12.22 17.08 19.08
CA LEU A 281 11.09 17.71 19.75
C LEU A 281 11.39 18.08 21.22
N SER A 282 12.13 17.24 21.95
CA SER A 282 12.52 17.54 23.33
C SER A 282 13.53 18.69 23.43
N VAL A 283 14.45 18.81 22.46
CA VAL A 283 15.43 19.91 22.40
C VAL A 283 14.77 21.26 22.06
N VAL A 284 13.67 21.26 21.31
CA VAL A 284 12.89 22.48 21.02
C VAL A 284 12.08 22.93 22.25
N ALA A 285 11.61 22.00 23.08
CA ALA A 285 10.88 22.31 24.32
C ALA A 285 11.78 22.86 25.45
N GLU A 286 13.10 22.65 25.37
CA GLU A 286 14.08 23.14 26.34
C GLU A 286 14.69 24.51 26.00
N LYS A 287 14.30 25.14 24.89
CA LYS A 287 14.65 26.55 24.62
C LYS A 287 13.56 27.46 25.19
N PRO A 288 13.84 28.23 26.26
CA PRO A 288 12.92 29.24 26.78
C PRO A 288 12.68 30.39 25.80
#